data_AF-A0A1B6J025-F1
#
_entry.id   AF-A0A1B6J025-F1
#
_cell.length_a   1.000
_cell.length_b   1.000
_cell.length_c   1.000
_cell.angle_alpha   90.00
_cell.angle_beta   90.00
_cell.angle_gamma   90.00
#
_symmetry.space_group_name_H-M   'P 1'
#
loop_
_entity.id
_entity.type
_entity.pdbx_description
1 polymer ?
#
loop_
_entity_poly.entity_id
_entity_poly.type
_entity_poly.pdbx_seq_one_letter_code
_entity_poly.pdbx_strand_id
1 'polypeptide(L)'
;KEGLRKRTYSWNVKNNYLIIDQPVGTGYSFTGKLCYPENETAVGEDLYQAVLQFHQLFPNFQKGKFFISGSSYAGHYIPALGHMILKYNPSAKVKINLTSILIGNGWFDPVTQVEYSDYLYQHGFIDDTVKNIYEEYQNTFKRQVAAKNFIGAGYTISSINTTLRRENVGFQVNYENYLYFPNNARRKQNWHEFIQSSEVRKALKVGDLPFQSGDKVFESLSLDLVQSVKP
;
A
#
# COMPACT_ATOMS: atom_id res chain seq x y z
N LYS A 1 -24.29 6.63 -20.09
CA LYS A 1 -24.51 5.71 -18.94
C LYS A 1 -23.61 6.12 -17.78
N GLU A 2 -24.22 6.75 -16.78
CA GLU A 2 -23.63 7.09 -15.48
C GLU A 2 -23.85 5.92 -14.50
N GLY A 3 -23.06 5.86 -13.42
CA GLY A 3 -23.15 4.80 -12.40
C GLY A 3 -22.14 3.65 -12.56
N LEU A 4 -22.18 2.72 -11.60
CA LEU A 4 -21.29 1.56 -11.54
C LEU A 4 -21.45 0.66 -12.76
N ARG A 5 -20.34 0.12 -13.26
CA ARG A 5 -20.33 -0.85 -14.35
C ARG A 5 -19.58 -2.10 -13.92
N LYS A 6 -20.13 -3.27 -14.27
CA LYS A 6 -19.44 -4.53 -14.07
C LYS A 6 -18.13 -4.53 -14.87
N ARG A 7 -17.02 -4.90 -14.22
CA ARG A 7 -15.75 -5.12 -14.90
C ARG A 7 -15.81 -6.38 -15.76
N THR A 8 -15.25 -6.32 -16.97
CA THR A 8 -15.11 -7.49 -17.86
C THR A 8 -14.20 -8.56 -17.24
N TYR A 9 -13.15 -8.12 -16.55
CA TYR A 9 -12.19 -8.99 -15.85
C TYR A 9 -12.17 -8.65 -14.37
N SER A 10 -12.41 -9.66 -13.53
CA SER A 10 -12.42 -9.52 -12.07
C SER A 10 -12.07 -10.87 -11.42
N TRP A 11 -11.30 -10.88 -10.33
CA TRP A 11 -11.00 -12.16 -9.65
C TRP A 11 -12.18 -12.65 -8.81
N ASN A 12 -13.21 -11.82 -8.56
CA ASN A 12 -14.42 -12.26 -7.89
C ASN A 12 -15.33 -13.19 -8.73
N VAL A 13 -14.93 -13.52 -9.97
CA VAL A 13 -15.62 -14.51 -10.80
C VAL A 13 -15.47 -15.92 -10.23
N LYS A 14 -14.32 -16.22 -9.60
CA LYS A 14 -14.00 -17.55 -9.03
C LYS A 14 -13.69 -17.50 -7.54
N ASN A 15 -13.65 -16.32 -6.94
CA ASN A 15 -13.23 -16.10 -5.56
C ASN A 15 -14.19 -15.15 -4.84
N ASN A 16 -14.20 -15.22 -3.51
CA ASN A 16 -14.83 -14.20 -2.68
C ASN A 16 -13.81 -13.12 -2.33
N TYR A 17 -14.24 -11.86 -2.28
CA TYR A 17 -13.40 -10.75 -1.86
C TYR A 17 -13.75 -10.29 -0.46
N LEU A 18 -12.73 -10.13 0.36
CA LEU A 18 -12.75 -9.34 1.59
C LEU A 18 -11.83 -8.15 1.34
N ILE A 19 -12.41 -6.95 1.32
CA ILE A 19 -11.66 -5.69 1.18
C ILE A 19 -11.68 -5.02 2.55
N ILE A 20 -10.51 -4.67 3.06
CA ILE A 20 -10.34 -4.09 4.39
C ILE A 20 -9.67 -2.73 4.21
N ASP A 21 -10.36 -1.66 4.57
CA ASP A 21 -9.72 -0.37 4.76
C ASP A 21 -8.84 -0.46 6.00
N GLN A 22 -7.55 -0.19 5.85
CA GLN A 22 -6.54 -0.44 6.88
C GLN A 22 -5.28 0.37 6.56
N PRO A 23 -4.46 0.69 7.57
CA PRO A 23 -4.75 0.60 9.01
C PRO A 23 -5.84 1.57 9.49
N VAL A 24 -6.09 1.59 10.80
CA VAL A 24 -7.03 2.57 11.39
C VAL A 24 -6.63 3.99 10.99
N GLY A 25 -7.58 4.81 10.53
CA GLY A 25 -7.33 6.11 9.90
C GLY A 25 -7.36 6.10 8.37
N THR A 26 -7.53 4.93 7.74
CA THR A 26 -7.65 4.79 6.28
C THR A 26 -9.11 4.53 5.89
N GLY A 27 -9.62 5.26 4.89
CA GLY A 27 -10.96 5.06 4.36
C GLY A 27 -12.06 5.15 5.42
N TYR A 28 -12.83 4.08 5.60
CA TYR A 28 -13.85 4.00 6.67
C TYR A 28 -13.37 3.36 7.97
N SER A 29 -12.11 2.93 8.07
CA SER A 29 -11.52 2.48 9.33
C SER A 29 -11.14 3.67 10.19
N PHE A 30 -11.75 3.81 11.37
CA PHE A 30 -11.66 5.01 12.19
C PHE A 30 -11.34 4.70 13.65
N THR A 31 -10.90 5.73 14.37
CA THR A 31 -10.69 5.72 15.81
C THR A 31 -11.06 7.07 16.40
N GLY A 32 -11.59 7.08 17.63
CA GLY A 32 -11.80 8.29 18.41
C GLY A 32 -10.56 8.75 19.18
N LYS A 33 -9.42 8.06 19.02
CA LYS A 33 -8.17 8.29 19.74
C LYS A 33 -7.01 8.47 18.75
N LEU A 34 -5.93 9.12 19.17
CA LEU A 34 -4.70 9.22 18.38
C LEU A 34 -3.86 7.94 18.54
N CYS A 35 -4.32 6.83 17.95
CA CYS A 35 -3.69 5.50 18.08
C CYS A 35 -3.39 4.87 16.71
N TYR A 36 -2.72 5.62 15.85
CA TYR A 36 -2.30 5.14 14.54
C TYR A 36 -1.08 4.22 14.70
N PRO A 37 -0.97 3.12 13.92
CA PRO A 37 0.18 2.23 14.02
C PRO A 37 1.43 2.88 13.45
N GLU A 38 2.56 2.63 14.10
CA GLU A 38 3.86 3.24 13.75
C GLU A 38 4.82 2.25 13.07
N ASN A 39 4.43 0.97 12.97
CA ASN A 39 5.23 -0.08 12.33
C ASN A 39 4.39 -1.28 11.91
N GLU A 40 5.00 -2.15 11.11
CA GLU A 40 4.35 -3.37 10.60
C GLU A 40 3.94 -4.39 11.66
N THR A 41 4.56 -4.38 12.85
CA THR A 41 4.10 -5.27 13.93
C THR A 41 2.71 -4.87 14.39
N ALA A 42 2.49 -3.58 14.65
CA ALA A 42 1.19 -3.06 15.06
C ALA A 42 0.14 -3.25 13.94
N VAL A 43 0.49 -2.94 12.69
CA VAL A 43 -0.42 -3.16 11.54
C VAL A 43 -0.79 -4.63 11.38
N GLY A 44 0.20 -5.53 11.45
CA GLY A 44 -0.01 -6.96 11.32
C GLY A 44 -0.90 -7.53 12.43
N GLU A 45 -0.75 -7.06 13.67
CA GLU A 45 -1.58 -7.47 14.79
C GLU A 45 -3.04 -7.03 14.62
N ASP A 46 -3.27 -5.76 14.28
CA ASP A 46 -4.62 -5.22 14.03
C ASP A 46 -5.31 -5.93 12.86
N LEU A 47 -4.59 -6.14 11.75
CA LEU A 47 -5.10 -6.89 10.60
C LEU A 47 -5.42 -8.34 10.94
N TYR A 48 -4.56 -9.00 11.72
CA TYR A 48 -4.80 -10.37 12.18
C TYR A 48 -6.09 -10.44 13.02
N GLN A 49 -6.30 -9.49 13.93
CA GLN A 49 -7.53 -9.42 14.72
C GLN A 49 -8.77 -9.21 13.84
N ALA A 50 -8.70 -8.33 12.84
CA ALA A 50 -9.80 -8.11 11.89
C ALA A 50 -10.14 -9.38 11.09
N VAL A 51 -9.13 -10.08 10.57
CA VAL A 51 -9.33 -11.32 9.81
C VAL A 51 -9.81 -12.46 10.71
N LEU A 52 -9.30 -12.57 11.93
CA LEU A 52 -9.76 -13.57 12.91
C LEU A 52 -11.24 -13.37 13.26
N GLN A 53 -11.64 -12.12 13.55
CA GLN A 53 -13.04 -11.78 13.83
C GLN A 53 -13.95 -12.03 12.63
N PHE A 54 -13.51 -11.72 11.41
CA PHE A 54 -14.25 -12.07 10.20
C PHE A 54 -14.52 -13.58 10.14
N HIS A 55 -13.52 -14.42 10.40
CA HIS A 55 -13.70 -15.87 10.38
C HIS A 55 -14.61 -16.37 11.52
N GLN A 56 -14.64 -15.70 12.68
CA GLN A 56 -15.57 -16.01 13.77
C GLN A 56 -17.02 -15.68 13.40
N LEU A 57 -17.25 -14.51 12.79
CA LEU A 57 -18.58 -14.05 12.38
C LEU A 57 -19.12 -14.84 11.17
N PHE A 58 -18.23 -15.29 10.29
CA PHE A 58 -18.59 -16.02 9.08
C PHE A 58 -17.91 -17.40 9.02
N PRO A 59 -18.36 -18.37 9.85
CA PRO A 59 -17.70 -19.67 10.00
C PRO A 59 -17.64 -20.48 8.69
N ASN A 60 -18.53 -20.22 7.73
CA ASN A 60 -18.51 -20.86 6.41
C ASN A 60 -17.21 -20.59 5.64
N PHE A 61 -16.49 -19.49 5.91
CA PHE A 61 -15.21 -19.20 5.25
C PHE A 61 -14.01 -19.90 5.91
N GLN A 62 -14.14 -20.43 7.14
CA GLN A 62 -13.03 -21.09 7.85
C GLN A 62 -12.50 -22.33 7.13
N LYS A 63 -13.36 -23.05 6.39
CA LYS A 63 -12.97 -24.23 5.61
C LYS A 63 -12.31 -23.86 4.27
N GLY A 64 -12.45 -22.62 3.83
CA GLY A 64 -11.93 -22.14 2.55
C GLY A 64 -10.42 -21.94 2.57
N LYS A 65 -9.81 -21.84 1.38
CA LYS A 65 -8.45 -21.33 1.24
C LYS A 65 -8.48 -19.81 1.42
N PHE A 66 -7.58 -19.29 2.24
CA PHE A 66 -7.42 -17.85 2.44
C PHE A 66 -6.19 -17.36 1.68
N PHE A 67 -6.35 -16.28 0.93
CA PHE A 67 -5.30 -15.65 0.15
C PHE A 67 -5.22 -14.18 0.55
N ILE A 68 -4.00 -13.65 0.67
CA ILE A 68 -3.79 -12.23 0.94
C ILE A 68 -3.26 -11.60 -0.34
N SER A 69 -3.85 -10.51 -0.79
CA SER A 69 -3.39 -9.81 -1.99
C SER A 69 -3.45 -8.29 -1.84
N GLY A 70 -2.53 -7.61 -2.50
CA GLY A 70 -2.45 -6.14 -2.49
C GLY A 70 -1.29 -5.64 -3.34
N SER A 71 -1.12 -4.31 -3.37
CA SER A 71 -0.09 -3.65 -4.17
C SER A 71 0.55 -2.47 -3.46
N SER A 72 1.66 -1.95 -4.00
CA SER A 72 2.36 -0.80 -3.43
C SER A 72 2.79 -1.07 -1.99
N TYR A 73 2.44 -0.21 -1.02
CA TYR A 73 2.81 -0.40 0.38
C TYR A 73 2.23 -1.65 1.05
N ALA A 74 1.27 -2.33 0.41
CA ALA A 74 0.87 -3.67 0.82
C ALA A 74 2.02 -4.70 0.76
N GLY A 75 3.14 -4.37 0.11
CA GLY A 75 4.38 -5.14 0.22
C GLY A 75 4.91 -5.23 1.66
N HIS A 76 4.61 -4.27 2.53
CA HIS A 76 4.88 -4.35 3.97
C HIS A 76 3.74 -5.07 4.72
N TYR A 77 2.50 -4.66 4.48
CA TYR A 77 1.32 -5.17 5.19
C TYR A 77 1.08 -6.68 5.02
N ILE A 78 1.34 -7.22 3.82
CA ILE A 78 1.02 -8.60 3.49
C ILE A 78 1.96 -9.59 4.22
N PRO A 79 3.29 -9.41 4.19
CA PRO A 79 4.19 -10.15 5.06
C PRO A 79 3.84 -10.03 6.54
N ALA A 80 3.49 -8.83 7.03
CA ALA A 80 3.12 -8.61 8.42
C ALA A 80 1.91 -9.46 8.84
N LEU A 81 0.80 -9.39 8.08
CA LEU A 81 -0.38 -10.21 8.33
C LEU A 81 -0.07 -11.71 8.18
N GLY A 82 0.68 -12.10 7.15
CA GLY A 82 1.09 -13.49 6.94
C GLY A 82 1.86 -14.05 8.13
N HIS A 83 2.81 -13.26 8.65
CA HIS A 83 3.58 -13.60 9.84
C HIS A 83 2.68 -13.77 11.06
N MET A 84 1.76 -12.83 11.33
CA MET A 84 0.85 -12.92 12.47
C MET A 84 -0.08 -14.13 12.38
N ILE A 85 -0.60 -14.44 11.18
CA ILE A 85 -1.37 -15.68 10.98
C ILE A 85 -0.51 -16.89 11.36
N LEU A 86 0.69 -17.04 10.80
CA LEU A 86 1.56 -18.19 11.08
C LEU A 86 1.93 -18.31 12.56
N LYS A 87 2.18 -17.18 13.23
CA LYS A 87 2.53 -17.10 14.65
C LYS A 87 1.39 -17.54 15.57
N TYR A 88 0.16 -17.11 15.30
CA TYR A 88 -0.98 -17.33 16.19
C TYR A 88 -1.87 -18.53 15.81
N ASN A 89 -1.86 -18.98 14.55
CA ASN A 89 -2.70 -20.11 14.09
C ASN A 89 -2.55 -21.40 14.93
N PRO A 90 -1.34 -21.81 15.36
CA PRO A 90 -1.16 -23.06 16.09
C PRO A 90 -1.95 -23.14 17.40
N SER A 91 -2.09 -22.02 18.12
CA SER A 91 -2.80 -21.93 19.40
C SER A 91 -4.23 -21.37 19.28
N ALA A 92 -4.61 -20.88 18.10
CA ALA A 92 -5.93 -20.29 17.88
C ALA A 92 -7.05 -21.34 17.81
N LYS A 93 -8.20 -21.02 18.43
CA LYS A 93 -9.44 -21.83 18.31
C LYS A 93 -10.03 -21.77 16.90
N VAL A 94 -10.03 -20.58 16.30
CA VAL A 94 -10.41 -20.36 14.90
C VAL A 94 -9.13 -20.26 14.09
N LYS A 95 -8.99 -21.14 13.09
CA LYS A 95 -7.81 -21.19 12.24
C LYS A 95 -8.07 -20.50 10.92
N ILE A 96 -7.07 -19.76 10.44
CA ILE A 96 -7.07 -19.13 9.12
C ILE A 96 -6.21 -20.01 8.20
N ASN A 97 -6.81 -20.59 7.17
CA ASN A 97 -6.11 -21.46 6.22
C ASN A 97 -5.38 -20.64 5.14
N LEU A 98 -4.36 -19.88 5.56
CA LEU A 98 -3.54 -19.07 4.66
C LEU A 98 -2.78 -19.98 3.68
N THR A 99 -3.10 -19.87 2.39
CA THR A 99 -2.53 -20.71 1.33
C THR A 99 -1.49 -19.97 0.49
N SER A 100 -1.70 -18.68 0.21
CA SER A 100 -0.75 -17.90 -0.58
C SER A 100 -0.88 -16.40 -0.31
N ILE A 101 0.19 -15.68 -0.62
CA ILE A 101 0.22 -14.22 -0.67
C ILE A 101 0.53 -13.77 -2.10
N LEU A 102 -0.07 -12.66 -2.54
CA LEU A 102 0.13 -12.08 -3.87
C LEU A 102 0.40 -10.58 -3.74
N ILE A 103 1.60 -10.14 -4.07
CA ILE A 103 2.03 -8.75 -3.92
C ILE A 103 2.34 -8.20 -5.31
N GLY A 104 1.53 -7.25 -5.79
CA GLY A 104 1.73 -6.59 -7.09
C GLY A 104 2.50 -5.28 -6.94
N ASN A 105 3.64 -5.11 -7.61
CA ASN A 105 4.47 -3.89 -7.53
C ASN A 105 4.68 -3.44 -6.07
N GLY A 106 5.00 -4.38 -5.18
CA GLY A 106 5.10 -4.13 -3.76
C GLY A 106 6.32 -3.30 -3.40
N TRP A 107 6.17 -2.41 -2.42
CA TRP A 107 7.26 -1.80 -1.69
C TRP A 107 7.51 -2.66 -0.45
N PHE A 108 8.67 -3.31 -0.34
CA PHE A 108 8.97 -4.29 0.72
C PHE A 108 10.46 -4.36 1.10
N ASP A 109 11.36 -3.92 0.23
CA ASP A 109 12.80 -3.87 0.51
C ASP A 109 13.42 -2.60 -0.08
N PRO A 110 13.24 -1.45 0.58
CA PRO A 110 13.66 -0.14 0.06
C PRO A 110 15.13 -0.10 -0.38
N VAL A 111 16.02 -0.76 0.35
CA VAL A 111 17.46 -0.76 0.06
C VAL A 111 17.76 -1.35 -1.31
N THR A 112 17.03 -2.38 -1.74
CA THR A 112 17.22 -3.01 -3.05
C THR A 112 16.30 -2.44 -4.13
N GLN A 113 15.21 -1.77 -3.74
CA GLN A 113 14.24 -1.21 -4.69
C GLN A 113 14.52 0.25 -5.08
N VAL A 114 15.33 0.98 -4.31
CA VAL A 114 15.77 2.35 -4.63
C VAL A 114 16.89 2.31 -5.70
N GLU A 115 16.48 1.94 -6.92
CA GLU A 115 17.32 1.82 -8.13
C GLU A 115 16.77 2.66 -9.29
N TYR A 116 16.52 3.94 -9.02
CA TYR A 116 16.00 4.91 -9.98
C TYR A 116 16.99 5.36 -11.04
N SER A 117 18.29 5.37 -10.77
CA SER A 117 19.33 5.88 -11.66
C SER A 117 19.39 5.07 -12.95
N ASP A 118 19.69 3.77 -12.83
CA ASP A 118 19.74 2.87 -13.97
C ASP A 118 18.37 2.72 -14.62
N TYR A 119 17.30 2.63 -13.82
CA TYR A 119 15.94 2.53 -14.35
C TYR A 119 15.59 3.73 -15.25
N LEU A 120 15.76 4.96 -14.76
CA LEU A 120 15.41 6.15 -15.53
C LEU A 120 16.32 6.32 -16.75
N TYR A 121 17.62 6.04 -16.61
CA TYR A 121 18.58 6.14 -17.70
C TYR A 121 18.30 5.15 -18.82
N GLN A 122 18.09 3.87 -18.49
CA GLN A 122 17.83 2.81 -19.47
C GLN A 122 16.50 3.00 -20.22
N HIS A 123 15.55 3.72 -19.63
CA HIS A 123 14.30 4.11 -20.29
C HIS A 123 14.40 5.45 -21.06
N GLY A 124 15.58 6.09 -21.08
CA GLY A 124 15.82 7.33 -21.81
C GLY A 124 15.19 8.57 -21.19
N PHE A 125 14.86 8.54 -19.89
CA PHE A 125 14.27 9.69 -19.21
C PHE A 125 15.30 10.71 -18.73
N ILE A 126 16.55 10.30 -18.57
CA ILE A 126 17.64 11.11 -18.03
C ILE A 126 18.94 10.82 -18.80
N ASP A 127 19.87 11.77 -18.80
CA ASP A 127 21.20 11.62 -19.39
C ASP A 127 22.23 11.08 -18.36
N ASP A 128 23.48 10.91 -18.80
CA ASP A 128 24.58 10.44 -17.94
C ASP A 128 24.85 11.38 -16.75
N THR A 129 24.64 12.69 -16.92
CA THR A 129 24.85 13.68 -15.85
C THR A 129 23.86 13.46 -14.72
N VAL A 130 22.58 13.36 -15.06
CA VAL A 130 21.50 13.17 -14.10
C VAL A 130 21.55 11.76 -13.50
N LYS A 131 21.97 10.74 -14.27
CA LYS A 131 22.20 9.38 -13.77
C LYS A 131 23.14 9.38 -12.55
N ASN A 132 24.25 10.09 -12.63
CA ASN A 132 25.23 10.20 -11.53
C ASN A 132 24.63 10.89 -10.29
N ILE A 133 23.77 11.90 -10.48
CA ILE A 133 23.07 12.57 -9.37
C ILE A 133 22.13 11.58 -8.66
N TYR A 134 21.33 10.83 -9.41
CA TYR A 134 20.46 9.80 -8.81
C TYR A 134 21.27 8.74 -8.06
N GLU A 135 22.40 8.28 -8.62
CA GLU A 135 23.30 7.33 -7.94
C GLU A 135 23.80 7.85 -6.58
N GLU A 136 24.19 9.12 -6.50
CA GLU A 136 24.63 9.72 -5.24
C GLU A 136 23.52 9.73 -4.17
N TYR A 137 22.30 10.09 -4.56
CA TYR A 137 21.15 10.08 -3.66
C TYR A 137 20.79 8.65 -3.22
N GLN A 138 20.83 7.68 -4.13
CA GLN A 138 20.62 6.26 -3.80
C GLN A 138 21.66 5.75 -2.80
N ASN A 139 22.94 6.05 -3.04
CA ASN A 139 24.02 5.64 -2.14
C ASN A 139 23.89 6.32 -0.77
N THR A 140 23.45 7.57 -0.73
CA THR A 140 23.16 8.28 0.52
C THR A 140 21.98 7.65 1.26
N PHE A 141 20.89 7.31 0.56
CA PHE A 141 19.76 6.59 1.14
C PHE A 141 20.20 5.26 1.77
N LYS A 142 20.94 4.43 1.01
CA LYS A 142 21.45 3.13 1.49
C LYS A 142 22.34 3.29 2.74
N ARG A 143 23.24 4.28 2.76
CA ARG A 143 24.07 4.59 3.93
C ARG A 143 23.25 5.02 5.15
N GLN A 144 22.23 5.86 4.95
CA GLN A 144 21.36 6.33 6.03
C GLN A 144 20.53 5.18 6.62
N VAL A 145 19.97 4.30 5.78
CA VAL A 145 19.25 3.10 6.26
C VAL A 145 20.19 2.18 7.04
N ALA A 146 21.41 1.92 6.52
CA ALA A 146 22.41 1.10 7.22
C ALA A 146 22.81 1.71 8.58
N ALA A 147 22.89 3.04 8.68
CA ALA A 147 23.15 3.76 9.91
C ALA A 147 21.91 3.92 10.82
N LYS A 148 20.76 3.36 10.45
CA LYS A 148 19.46 3.53 11.13
C LYS A 148 19.00 4.99 11.24
N ASN A 149 19.50 5.86 10.38
CA ASN A 149 19.03 7.24 10.23
C ASN A 149 17.80 7.27 9.32
N PHE A 150 16.67 6.76 9.82
CA PHE A 150 15.43 6.62 9.02
C PHE A 150 14.80 7.96 8.65
N ILE A 151 14.95 8.97 9.52
CA ILE A 151 14.51 10.35 9.21
C ILE A 151 15.29 10.87 7.99
N GLY A 152 16.62 10.77 8.01
CA GLY A 152 17.46 11.16 6.88
C GLY A 152 17.14 10.37 5.61
N ALA A 153 16.98 9.06 5.73
CA ALA A 153 16.59 8.20 4.60
C ALA A 153 15.23 8.61 4.01
N GLY A 154 14.25 8.95 4.85
CA GLY A 154 12.93 9.47 4.46
C GLY A 154 13.03 10.75 3.64
N TYR A 155 13.85 11.72 4.09
CA TYR A 155 14.11 12.94 3.32
C TYR A 155 14.80 12.67 1.98
N THR A 156 15.78 11.77 1.97
CA THR A 156 16.51 11.41 0.73
C THR A 156 15.59 10.77 -0.29
N ILE A 157 14.77 9.78 0.10
CA ILE A 157 13.84 9.13 -0.84
C ILE A 157 12.74 10.08 -1.32
N SER A 158 12.26 10.97 -0.44
CA SER A 158 11.34 12.03 -0.81
C SER A 158 11.94 12.95 -1.89
N SER A 159 13.22 13.33 -1.72
CA SER A 159 13.94 14.18 -2.69
C SER A 159 14.13 13.50 -4.05
N ILE A 160 14.42 12.19 -4.07
CA ILE A 160 14.47 11.37 -5.29
C ILE A 160 13.12 11.41 -6.03
N ASN A 161 12.03 11.19 -5.30
CA ASN A 161 10.69 11.07 -5.87
C ASN A 161 10.04 12.39 -6.27
N THR A 162 10.48 13.51 -5.68
CA THR A 162 9.86 14.84 -5.86
C THR A 162 10.79 15.80 -6.60
N THR A 163 11.81 16.33 -5.92
CA THR A 163 12.72 17.37 -6.43
C THR A 163 13.49 16.91 -7.67
N LEU A 164 14.24 15.81 -7.56
CA LEU A 164 15.04 15.30 -8.69
C LEU A 164 14.15 14.93 -9.88
N ARG A 165 13.01 14.29 -9.61
CA ARG A 165 12.04 13.95 -10.65
C ARG A 165 11.52 15.20 -11.35
N ARG A 166 11.09 16.21 -10.59
CA ARG A 166 10.52 17.45 -11.14
C ARG A 166 11.53 18.15 -12.04
N GLU A 167 12.78 18.22 -11.60
CA GLU A 167 13.84 18.97 -12.28
C GLU A 167 14.38 18.27 -13.51
N ASN A 168 14.39 16.93 -13.53
CA ASN A 168 15.11 16.19 -14.56
C ASN A 168 14.22 15.31 -15.47
N VAL A 169 13.03 14.92 -15.02
CA VAL A 169 12.11 14.05 -15.78
C VAL A 169 10.84 14.81 -16.17
N GLY A 170 10.37 15.71 -15.30
CA GLY A 170 9.13 16.45 -15.48
C GLY A 170 7.87 15.63 -15.16
N PHE A 171 6.74 16.33 -14.94
CA PHE A 171 5.47 15.70 -14.55
C PHE A 171 4.69 15.06 -15.71
N GLN A 172 5.14 15.25 -16.95
CA GLN A 172 4.48 14.64 -18.12
C GLN A 172 4.75 13.14 -18.21
N VAL A 173 5.83 12.65 -17.61
CA VAL A 173 6.15 11.23 -17.51
C VAL A 173 5.57 10.67 -16.21
N ASN A 174 4.71 9.67 -16.36
CA ASN A 174 4.23 8.86 -15.24
C ASN A 174 5.15 7.65 -15.06
N TYR A 175 5.98 7.59 -14.01
CA TYR A 175 6.86 6.44 -13.82
C TYR A 175 6.13 5.18 -13.34
N GLU A 176 4.91 5.30 -12.79
CA GLU A 176 4.05 4.14 -12.49
C GLU A 176 3.50 3.50 -13.77
N ASN A 177 3.44 4.28 -14.86
CA ASN A 177 3.07 3.81 -16.18
C ASN A 177 3.56 4.79 -17.26
N TYR A 178 4.78 4.60 -17.76
CA TYR A 178 5.39 5.54 -18.71
C TYR A 178 4.77 5.51 -20.10
N LEU A 179 3.87 4.55 -20.37
CA LEU A 179 3.02 4.54 -21.56
C LEU A 179 1.80 5.46 -21.41
N TYR A 180 1.56 5.99 -20.21
CA TYR A 180 0.47 6.92 -19.93
C TYR A 180 0.89 8.36 -20.21
N PHE A 181 0.33 8.92 -21.28
CA PHE A 181 0.40 10.36 -21.56
C PHE A 181 -0.82 11.05 -20.92
N PRO A 182 -0.64 12.19 -20.22
CA PRO A 182 -1.73 12.91 -19.55
C PRO A 182 -2.93 13.25 -20.45
N ASN A 183 -2.70 13.39 -21.75
CA ASN A 183 -3.74 13.68 -22.75
C ASN A 183 -4.60 12.47 -23.14
N ASN A 184 -4.17 11.24 -22.78
CA ASN A 184 -5.00 10.03 -22.90
C ASN A 184 -5.90 9.92 -21.66
N ALA A 185 -6.75 10.92 -21.46
CA ALA A 185 -7.58 11.02 -20.28
C ALA A 185 -8.52 9.81 -20.18
N ARG A 186 -8.23 8.90 -19.24
CA ARG A 186 -9.29 8.05 -18.69
C ARG A 186 -10.42 8.97 -18.25
N ARG A 187 -11.66 8.62 -18.59
CA ARG A 187 -12.86 9.36 -18.21
C ARG A 187 -12.77 9.76 -16.73
N LYS A 188 -12.86 11.07 -16.44
CA LYS A 188 -12.79 11.63 -15.08
C LYS A 188 -13.65 10.77 -14.15
N GLN A 189 -13.02 10.18 -13.13
CA GLN A 189 -13.71 9.36 -12.15
C GLN A 189 -14.25 10.26 -11.05
N ASN A 190 -15.49 10.03 -10.64
CA ASN A 190 -16.15 10.70 -9.51
C ASN A 190 -16.22 9.77 -8.29
N TRP A 191 -15.19 8.94 -8.10
CA TRP A 191 -15.20 7.89 -7.09
C TRP A 191 -15.28 8.46 -5.67
N HIS A 192 -14.59 9.58 -5.42
CA HIS A 192 -14.57 10.20 -4.10
C HIS A 192 -15.93 10.82 -3.73
N GLU A 193 -16.65 11.39 -4.69
CA GLU A 193 -18.02 11.85 -4.51
C GLU A 193 -18.99 10.67 -4.36
N PHE A 194 -18.78 9.61 -5.17
CA PHE A 194 -19.60 8.40 -5.12
C PHE A 194 -19.52 7.71 -3.75
N ILE A 195 -18.32 7.44 -3.25
CA ILE A 195 -18.12 6.69 -2.00
C ILE A 195 -18.73 7.44 -0.80
N GLN A 196 -18.68 8.77 -0.82
CA GLN A 196 -19.23 9.63 0.23
C GLN A 196 -20.72 9.96 0.09
N SER A 197 -21.37 9.56 -1.00
CA SER A 197 -22.81 9.79 -1.16
C SER A 197 -23.61 9.16 -0.01
N SER A 198 -24.73 9.77 0.37
CA SER A 198 -25.60 9.27 1.44
C SER A 198 -26.12 7.86 1.15
N GLU A 199 -26.44 7.57 -0.12
CA GLU A 199 -26.85 6.25 -0.58
C GLU A 199 -25.76 5.19 -0.33
N VAL A 200 -24.52 5.48 -0.73
CA VAL A 200 -23.41 4.53 -0.57
C VAL A 200 -23.02 4.34 0.89
N ARG A 201 -22.93 5.43 1.68
CA ARG A 201 -22.66 5.32 3.12
C ARG A 201 -23.72 4.51 3.86
N LYS A 202 -25.00 4.68 3.50
CA LYS A 202 -26.10 3.87 4.03
C LYS A 202 -25.95 2.41 3.63
N ALA A 203 -25.61 2.12 2.37
CA ALA A 203 -25.41 0.76 1.88
C ALA A 203 -24.23 0.05 2.57
N LEU A 204 -23.14 0.76 2.83
CA LEU A 204 -21.96 0.28 3.55
C LEU A 204 -22.16 0.21 5.08
N LYS A 205 -23.26 0.78 5.60
CA LYS A 205 -23.58 0.86 7.03
C LYS A 205 -22.50 1.57 7.85
N VAL A 206 -21.88 2.60 7.28
CA VAL A 206 -20.83 3.41 7.94
C VAL A 206 -21.40 4.66 8.63
N GLY A 207 -22.71 4.86 8.59
CA GLY A 207 -23.36 6.04 9.18
C GLY A 207 -22.83 7.34 8.56
N ASP A 208 -22.62 8.35 9.40
CA ASP A 208 -22.11 9.66 8.98
C ASP A 208 -20.58 9.76 8.97
N LEU A 209 -19.87 8.63 9.11
CA LEU A 209 -18.40 8.63 9.09
C LEU A 209 -17.86 9.22 7.78
N PRO A 210 -17.03 10.27 7.84
CA PRO A 210 -16.36 10.79 6.66
C PRO A 210 -15.26 9.83 6.21
N PHE A 211 -15.10 9.72 4.89
CA PHE A 211 -14.04 8.90 4.30
C PHE A 211 -12.68 9.57 4.57
N GLN A 212 -11.77 8.86 5.23
CA GLN A 212 -10.45 9.35 5.60
C GLN A 212 -9.46 9.21 4.45
N SER A 213 -8.61 10.23 4.23
CA SER A 213 -7.54 10.23 3.23
C SER A 213 -6.39 9.28 3.58
N GLY A 214 -6.17 9.01 4.87
CA GLY A 214 -5.03 8.22 5.36
C GLY A 214 -3.78 9.06 5.70
N ASP A 215 -3.84 10.39 5.65
CA ASP A 215 -2.65 11.24 5.84
C ASP A 215 -1.96 11.02 7.19
N LYS A 216 -2.74 10.88 8.26
CA LYS A 216 -2.20 10.58 9.61
C LYS A 216 -1.55 9.21 9.69
N VAL A 217 -2.05 8.25 8.92
CA VAL A 217 -1.46 6.90 8.84
C VAL A 217 -0.13 6.97 8.09
N PHE A 218 -0.07 7.74 7.00
CA PHE A 218 1.17 7.98 6.27
C PHE A 218 2.23 8.64 7.15
N GLU A 219 1.85 9.67 7.93
CA GLU A 219 2.75 10.32 8.89
C GLU A 219 3.27 9.33 9.95
N SER A 220 2.34 8.54 10.53
CA SER A 220 2.63 7.55 11.57
C SER A 220 3.58 6.44 11.09
N LEU A 221 3.44 5.98 9.84
CA LEU A 221 4.28 4.95 9.24
C LEU A 221 5.50 5.50 8.48
N SER A 222 5.78 6.80 8.55
CA SER A 222 6.83 7.44 7.75
C SER A 222 8.23 6.86 7.98
N LEU A 223 8.53 6.41 9.21
CA LEU A 223 9.81 5.75 9.54
C LEU A 223 9.84 4.28 9.12
N ASP A 224 8.69 3.63 9.03
CA ASP A 224 8.55 2.25 8.56
C ASP A 224 8.80 2.16 7.05
N LEU A 225 8.42 3.21 6.30
CA LEU A 225 8.54 3.31 4.84
C LEU A 225 9.93 2.99 4.28
N VAL A 226 10.99 3.27 5.03
CA VAL A 226 12.39 3.09 4.58
C VAL A 226 13.03 1.81 5.12
N GLN A 227 12.28 1.03 5.90
CA GLN A 227 12.74 -0.22 6.48
C GLN A 227 12.40 -1.39 5.54
N SER A 228 13.17 -2.48 5.66
CA SER A 228 12.93 -3.69 4.88
C SER A 228 12.08 -4.65 5.68
N VAL A 229 11.11 -5.28 5.04
CA VAL A 229 10.34 -6.42 5.60
C VAL A 229 10.83 -7.76 5.04
N LYS A 230 11.96 -7.76 4.32
CA LYS A 230 12.64 -8.98 3.91
C LYS A 230 13.18 -9.72 5.15
N PRO A 231 13.08 -11.06 5.21
CA PRO A 231 13.66 -11.88 6.28
C PRO A 231 15.18 -11.74 6.40
#